data_AF-A0A8J4YE18-F1
#
_entry.id   AF-A0A8J4YE18-F1
#
_cell.length_a   1.000
_cell.length_b   1.000
_cell.length_c   1.000
_cell.angle_alpha   90.00
_cell.angle_beta   90.00
_cell.angle_gamma   90.00
#
_symmetry.space_group_name_H-M   'P 1'
#
loop_
_entity.id
_entity.type
_entity.pdbx_description
1 polymer ?
#
loop_
_entity_poly.entity_id
_entity_poly.type
_entity_poly.pdbx_seq_one_letter_code
_entity_poly.pdbx_strand_id
1 'polypeptide(L)'
;MDDSTPSSFSVTLSDLVTKESLFSFTELKLDASFLQSPVLSWKENEAYNQGKETVQHLAVTNDPAERAIKLITDYSQILTKDEERSKKLSCKLSSATDG
;
A
#
# COMPACT_ATOMS: atom_id res chain seq x y z
N MET A 1 -4.25 -46.25 19.07
CA MET A 1 -4.22 -45.74 17.69
C MET A 1 -4.97 -44.44 17.73
N ASP A 2 -4.25 -43.38 18.08
CA ASP A 2 -4.72 -42.01 17.96
C ASP A 2 -4.75 -41.69 16.46
N ASP A 3 -5.95 -41.52 15.92
CA ASP A 3 -6.13 -41.01 14.56
C ASP A 3 -6.10 -39.48 14.65
N SER A 4 -4.89 -38.94 14.79
CA SER A 4 -4.64 -37.51 14.68
C SER A 4 -4.66 -37.12 13.20
N THR A 5 -5.83 -37.14 12.57
CA THR A 5 -6.04 -36.48 11.27
C THR A 5 -5.82 -34.97 11.47
N PRO A 6 -4.93 -34.32 10.70
CA PRO A 6 -4.79 -32.88 10.78
C PRO A 6 -6.12 -32.28 10.28
N SER A 7 -6.87 -31.72 11.22
CA SER A 7 -8.05 -30.92 10.93
C SER A 7 -7.65 -29.88 9.89
N SER A 8 -8.15 -30.07 8.66
CA SER A 8 -8.01 -29.11 7.57
C SER A 8 -8.68 -27.83 8.04
N PHE A 9 -7.90 -26.88 8.57
CA PHE A 9 -8.38 -25.56 8.92
C PHE A 9 -8.83 -24.87 7.62
N SER A 10 -10.12 -24.96 7.31
CA SER A 10 -10.73 -24.22 6.21
C SER A 10 -10.90 -22.77 6.66
N VAL A 11 -10.02 -21.89 6.20
CA VAL A 11 -10.19 -20.44 6.40
C VAL A 11 -11.36 -19.98 5.54
N THR A 12 -12.39 -19.43 6.18
CA THR A 12 -13.54 -18.84 5.51
C THR A 12 -13.30 -17.36 5.27
N LEU A 13 -14.02 -16.76 4.32
CA LEU A 13 -13.92 -15.33 4.07
C LEU A 13 -14.30 -14.50 5.31
N SER A 14 -15.21 -15.01 6.15
CA SER A 14 -15.58 -14.39 7.42
C SER A 14 -14.42 -14.34 8.42
N ASP A 15 -13.45 -15.26 8.34
CA ASP A 15 -12.27 -15.26 9.20
C ASP A 15 -11.24 -14.20 8.77
N LEU A 16 -11.32 -13.73 7.52
CA LEU A 16 -10.43 -12.73 6.95
C LEU A 16 -11.01 -11.31 7.02
N VAL A 17 -12.33 -11.18 7.06
CA VAL A 17 -13.01 -9.89 7.15
C VAL A 17 -13.04 -9.43 8.60
N THR A 18 -12.22 -8.43 8.92
CA THR A 18 -12.25 -7.76 10.21
C THR A 18 -12.97 -6.42 10.10
N LYS A 19 -13.26 -5.79 11.25
CA LYS A 19 -13.80 -4.42 11.27
C LYS A 19 -12.88 -3.43 10.56
N GLU A 20 -11.57 -3.66 10.59
CA GLU A 20 -10.61 -2.82 9.88
C GLU A 20 -10.65 -3.03 8.37
N SER A 21 -10.93 -4.25 7.90
CA SER A 21 -11.12 -4.53 6.48
C SER A 21 -12.31 -3.74 5.89
N LEU A 22 -13.33 -3.43 6.70
CA LEU A 22 -14.48 -2.60 6.29
C LEU A 22 -14.12 -1.12 6.09
N PHE A 23 -13.05 -0.64 6.74
CA PHE A 23 -12.56 0.72 6.53
C PHE A 23 -12.18 0.93 5.06
N SER A 24 -11.55 -0.06 4.43
CA SER A 24 -11.18 -0.01 3.01
C SER A 24 -12.39 0.13 2.09
N PHE A 25 -13.52 -0.52 2.41
CA PHE A 25 -14.76 -0.33 1.63
C PHE A 25 -15.31 1.10 1.76
N THR A 26 -15.18 1.69 2.95
CA THR A 26 -15.65 3.07 3.19
C THR A 26 -14.76 4.08 2.47
N GLU A 27 -13.43 3.93 2.58
CA GLU A 27 -12.45 4.83 1.97
C GLU A 27 -12.48 4.77 0.44
N LEU A 28 -12.62 3.57 -0.12
CA LEU A 28 -12.75 3.35 -1.57
C LEU A 28 -14.18 3.58 -2.08
N LYS A 29 -15.12 3.98 -1.21
CA LYS A 29 -16.55 4.20 -1.51
C LYS A 29 -17.20 3.01 -2.21
N LEU A 30 -16.82 1.80 -1.80
CA LEU A 30 -17.33 0.55 -2.32
C LEU A 30 -18.56 0.11 -1.52
N ASP A 31 -19.58 -0.35 -2.23
CA ASP A 31 -20.74 -0.97 -1.59
C ASP A 31 -20.38 -2.40 -1.14
N ALA A 32 -20.54 -2.66 0.16
CA ALA A 32 -20.28 -3.93 0.79
C ALA A 32 -21.54 -4.81 0.95
N SER A 33 -22.69 -4.39 0.41
CA SER A 33 -23.98 -5.11 0.49
C SER A 33 -23.88 -6.55 0.00
N PHE A 34 -23.04 -6.81 -1.01
CA PHE A 34 -22.84 -8.14 -1.58
C PHE A 34 -22.24 -9.15 -0.60
N LEU A 35 -21.55 -8.70 0.47
CA LEU A 35 -20.98 -9.58 1.50
C LEU A 35 -22.06 -10.37 2.27
N GLN A 36 -23.31 -9.90 2.24
CA GLN A 36 -24.45 -10.59 2.84
C GLN A 36 -25.02 -11.71 1.94
N SER A 37 -24.60 -11.74 0.66
CA SER A 37 -25.05 -12.73 -0.32
C SER A 37 -24.04 -13.88 -0.45
N PRO A 38 -24.48 -15.07 -0.88
CA PRO A 38 -23.57 -16.19 -1.13
C PRO A 38 -22.48 -15.84 -2.16
N VAL A 39 -21.26 -16.31 -1.96
CA VAL A 39 -20.11 -16.05 -2.87
C VAL A 39 -20.42 -16.42 -4.33
N LEU A 40 -21.22 -17.47 -4.53
CA LEU A 40 -21.64 -17.91 -5.87
C LEU A 40 -22.45 -16.86 -6.64
N SER A 41 -23.19 -15.99 -5.94
CA SER A 41 -24.01 -14.95 -6.56
C SER A 41 -23.26 -13.63 -6.77
N TRP A 42 -22.03 -13.50 -6.28
CA TRP A 42 -21.26 -12.25 -6.38
C TRP A 42 -20.94 -11.87 -7.83
N LYS A 43 -20.76 -12.87 -8.70
CA LYS A 43 -20.44 -12.62 -10.13
C LYS A 43 -21.52 -11.80 -10.84
N GLU A 44 -22.77 -11.92 -10.41
CA GLU A 44 -23.93 -11.22 -10.97
C GLU A 44 -24.23 -9.91 -10.22
N ASN A 45 -23.57 -9.68 -9.08
CA ASN A 45 -23.78 -8.50 -8.27
C ASN A 45 -22.96 -7.31 -8.81
N GLU A 46 -23.64 -6.19 -9.06
CA GLU A 46 -23.04 -4.99 -9.62
C GLU A 46 -22.04 -4.33 -8.67
N ALA A 47 -22.36 -4.24 -7.37
CA ALA A 47 -21.46 -3.68 -6.35
C ALA A 47 -20.15 -4.47 -6.24
N TYR A 48 -20.22 -5.80 -6.31
CA TYR A 48 -19.03 -6.65 -6.36
C TYR A 48 -18.17 -6.35 -7.59
N ASN A 49 -18.78 -6.26 -8.77
CA ASN A 49 -18.05 -6.04 -10.01
C ASN A 49 -17.40 -4.65 -10.05
N GLN A 50 -18.09 -3.61 -9.60
CA GLN A 50 -17.55 -2.25 -9.48
C GLN A 50 -16.39 -2.19 -8.46
N GLY A 51 -16.53 -2.85 -7.31
CA GLY A 51 -15.46 -2.92 -6.32
C GLY A 51 -14.25 -3.70 -6.80
N LYS A 52 -14.47 -4.80 -7.51
CA LYS A 52 -13.40 -5.58 -8.15
C LYS A 52 -12.63 -4.75 -9.17
N GLU A 53 -13.31 -4.04 -10.04
CA GLU A 53 -12.68 -3.14 -11.04
C GLU A 53 -11.87 -2.04 -10.34
N THR A 54 -12.46 -1.39 -9.33
CA THR A 54 -11.79 -0.34 -8.54
C THR A 54 -10.50 -0.84 -7.91
N VAL A 55 -10.53 -2.01 -7.25
CA VAL A 55 -9.34 -2.60 -6.61
C VAL A 55 -8.29 -3.04 -7.65
N GLN A 56 -8.73 -3.55 -8.81
CA GLN A 56 -7.83 -3.90 -9.91
C GLN A 56 -7.09 -2.68 -10.47
N HIS A 57 -7.78 -1.54 -10.61
CA HIS A 57 -7.15 -0.30 -11.04
C HIS A 57 -6.24 0.31 -9.98
N LEU A 58 -6.56 0.16 -8.68
CA LEU A 58 -5.72 0.63 -7.59
C LEU A 58 -4.33 -0.04 -7.60
N ALA A 59 -4.26 -1.34 -7.89
CA ALA A 59 -3.00 -2.08 -7.99
C ALA A 59 -2.08 -1.53 -9.09
N VAL A 60 -2.64 -1.08 -10.22
CA VAL A 60 -1.89 -0.50 -11.34
C VAL A 60 -1.41 0.92 -11.02
N THR A 61 -2.15 1.67 -10.21
CA THR A 61 -1.73 3.02 -9.79
C THR A 61 -0.62 3.00 -8.74
N ASN A 62 -0.45 1.90 -8.01
CA ASN A 62 0.51 1.83 -6.91
C ASN A 62 1.96 1.65 -7.39
N ASP A 63 2.23 0.78 -8.37
CA ASP A 63 3.62 0.50 -8.81
C ASP A 63 4.33 1.75 -9.40
N PRO A 64 3.70 2.55 -10.29
CA PRO A 64 4.31 3.78 -10.78
C PRO A 64 4.35 4.90 -9.74
N ALA A 65 3.35 5.00 -8.85
CA ALA A 65 3.30 6.04 -7.82
C ALA A 65 4.33 5.80 -6.71
N GLU A 66 4.45 4.56 -6.20
CA GLU A 66 5.51 4.16 -5.26
C GLU A 66 6.89 4.38 -5.88
N ARG A 67 7.07 4.03 -7.15
CA ARG A 67 8.33 4.27 -7.87
C ARG A 67 8.64 5.75 -8.03
N ALA A 68 7.63 6.58 -8.30
CA ALA A 68 7.80 8.04 -8.39
C ALA A 68 8.16 8.66 -7.04
N ILE A 69 7.47 8.26 -5.95
CA ILE A 69 7.77 8.74 -4.59
C ILE A 69 9.17 8.31 -4.16
N LYS A 70 9.57 7.07 -4.46
CA LYS A 70 10.92 6.57 -4.19
C LYS A 70 11.97 7.37 -4.97
N LEU A 71 11.74 7.63 -6.26
CA LEU A 71 12.65 8.42 -7.09
C LEU A 71 12.81 9.86 -6.56
N ILE A 72 11.70 10.52 -6.20
CA ILE A 72 11.74 11.88 -5.62
C ILE A 72 12.47 11.88 -4.27
N THR A 73 12.22 10.86 -3.44
CA THR A 73 12.86 10.71 -2.12
C THR A 73 14.36 10.48 -2.27
N ASP A 74 14.76 9.52 -3.11
CA ASP A 74 16.16 9.19 -3.39
C ASP A 74 16.90 10.40 -3.95
N TYR A 75 16.29 11.14 -4.89
CA TYR A 75 16.86 12.35 -5.46
C TYR A 75 16.98 13.49 -4.43
N SER A 76 15.96 13.70 -3.60
CA SER A 76 15.99 14.72 -2.55
C SER A 76 17.09 14.45 -1.51
N GLN A 77 17.34 13.17 -1.18
CA GLN A 77 18.44 12.76 -0.29
C GLN A 77 19.83 12.99 -0.92
N ILE A 78 19.96 12.82 -2.24
CA ILE A 78 21.21 13.12 -2.95
C ILE A 78 21.48 14.63 -2.94
N LEU A 79 20.46 15.45 -3.22
CA LEU A 79 20.59 16.92 -3.20
C LEU A 79 20.91 17.49 -1.82
N THR A 80 20.27 16.99 -0.75
CA THR A 80 20.56 17.45 0.63
C THR A 80 21.94 17.02 1.12
N LYS A 81 22.44 15.85 0.70
CA LYS A 81 23.84 15.45 0.94
C LYS A 81 24.83 16.36 0.22
N ASP A 82 24.46 16.94 -0.92
CA ASP A 82 25.32 17.91 -1.61
C ASP A 82 25.29 19.30 -0.95
N GLU A 83 24.16 19.73 -0.39
CA GLU A 83 24.11 20.98 0.38
C GLU A 83 25.00 20.94 1.62
N GLU A 84 25.06 19.81 2.35
CA GLU A 84 25.99 19.67 3.48
C GLU A 84 27.46 19.70 3.03
N ARG A 85 27.77 19.12 1.86
CA ARG A 85 29.12 19.21 1.27
C ARG A 85 29.45 20.63 0.82
N SER A 86 28.52 21.33 0.18
CA SER A 86 28.66 22.71 -0.28
C SER A 86 28.84 23.70 0.88
N LYS A 87 28.02 23.58 1.94
CA LYS A 87 28.15 24.38 3.18
C LYS A 87 29.46 24.08 3.91
N LYS A 88 29.89 22.81 3.95
CA LYS A 88 31.17 22.41 4.55
C LYS A 88 32.39 22.90 3.74
N LEU A 89 32.29 22.98 2.41
CA LEU A 89 33.36 23.51 1.56
C LEU A 89 33.46 25.05 1.66
N SER A 90 32.32 25.73 1.70
CA SER A 90 32.23 27.19 1.89
C SER A 90 32.85 27.62 3.23
N CYS A 91 32.50 26.96 4.34
CA CYS A 91 33.05 27.26 5.65
C CYS A 91 34.58 27.06 5.72
N LYS A 92 35.10 26.02 5.05
CA LYS A 92 36.54 25.73 5.01
C LYS A 92 37.37 26.73 4.18
N LEU A 93 36.78 27.34 3.16
CA LEU A 93 37.44 28.37 2.36
C LEU A 93 37.48 29.72 3.09
N SER A 94 36.46 30.04 3.88
CA SER A 94 36.42 31.27 4.68
C SER A 94 37.45 31.30 5.81
N SER A 95 37.89 30.13 6.32
CA SER A 95 38.92 30.03 7.36
C SER A 95 40.35 29.90 6.81
N ALA A 96 40.54 29.94 5.48
CA ALA A 96 41.86 29.84 4.83
C ALA A 96 42.37 31.18 4.28
N THR A 97 41.60 32.27 4.41
CA THR A 97 41.96 33.62 3.93
C THR A 97 42.23 34.63 5.06
N ASP A 98 42.26 34.19 6.32
CA ASP A 98 42.67 34.99 7.47
C ASP A 98 43.93 34.32 8.08
N GLY A 99 45.09 34.71 7.57
CA GLY A 99 46.40 34.16 7.92
C GLY A 99 47.51 34.85 7.14
#